data_AF-A0A0D2ZZT0-F1
#
_entry.id   AF-A0A0D2ZZT0-F1
#
_cell.length_a   1.000
_cell.length_b   1.000
_cell.length_c   1.000
_cell.angle_alpha   90.00
_cell.angle_beta   90.00
_cell.angle_gamma   90.00
#
_symmetry.space_group_name_H-M   'P 1'
#
loop_
_entity.id
_entity.type
_entity.pdbx_description
1 polymer ?
#
loop_
_entity_poly.entity_id
_entity_poly.type
_entity_poly.pdbx_seq_one_letter_code
_entity_poly.pdbx_strand_id
1 'polypeptide(L)'
;MVFNQNTFITRSNHVNDELYLNLTDFQSVLSGTLDENFLIDVLGQVMDCGDVENIQCTGGKQRKKLEFTLSNIKLAVIYSKKNEFTR
;
A
#
# COMPACT_ATOMS: atom_id res chain seq x y z
N MET A 1 20.02 4.09 7.38
CA MET A 1 19.83 4.58 8.77
C MET A 1 19.78 3.35 9.68
N VAL A 2 20.52 3.34 10.79
CA VAL A 2 20.56 2.21 11.73
C VAL A 2 20.38 2.77 13.13
N PHE A 3 19.52 2.16 13.94
CA PHE A 3 19.34 2.54 15.34
C PHE A 3 20.58 2.17 16.15
N ASN A 4 20.96 3.04 17.08
CA ASN A 4 22.07 2.82 17.99
C ASN A 4 21.63 3.11 19.43
N GLN A 5 22.56 2.94 20.37
CA GLN A 5 22.31 3.08 21.81
C GLN A 5 21.85 4.50 22.20
N ASN A 6 22.09 5.49 21.33
CA ASN A 6 21.73 6.89 21.52
C ASN A 6 20.47 7.28 20.71
N THR A 7 19.77 6.32 20.11
CA THR A 7 18.49 6.57 19.46
C THR A 7 17.39 6.64 20.51
N PHE A 8 16.70 7.77 20.56
CA PHE A 8 15.49 7.96 21.36
C PHE A 8 14.28 8.10 20.43
N ILE A 9 13.24 7.31 20.67
CA ILE A 9 11.99 7.34 19.91
C ILE A 9 10.88 7.77 20.86
N THR A 10 10.13 8.80 20.47
CA THR A 10 8.96 9.27 21.22
C THR A 10 7.75 9.32 20.29
N ARG A 11 6.55 9.19 20.87
CA ARG A 11 5.32 9.38 20.10
C ARG A 11 5.20 10.84 19.71
N SER A 12 4.91 11.10 18.44
CA SER A 12 4.62 12.44 17.93
C SER A 12 3.13 12.58 17.66
N ASN A 13 2.56 13.74 18.00
CA ASN A 13 1.22 14.13 17.58
C ASN A 13 1.24 14.92 16.25
N HIS A 14 2.40 14.99 15.59
CA HIS A 14 2.54 15.66 14.31
C HIS A 14 1.71 14.94 13.24
N VAL A 15 0.82 15.69 12.61
CA VAL A 15 0.05 15.26 11.44
C VAL A 15 0.68 15.95 10.24
N ASN A 16 1.10 15.16 9.24
CA ASN A 16 1.60 15.67 7.98
C ASN A 16 0.61 15.35 6.86
N ASP A 17 0.20 16.37 6.10
CA ASP A 17 -0.67 16.26 4.93
C ASP A 17 0.12 16.17 3.61
N GLU A 18 1.45 16.12 3.65
CA GLU A 18 2.29 15.89 2.49
C GLU A 18 1.99 14.53 1.85
N LEU A 19 1.88 14.55 0.51
CA LEU A 19 1.63 13.35 -0.27
C LEU A 19 2.92 12.57 -0.43
N TYR A 20 3.19 11.67 0.52
CA TYR A 20 4.38 10.80 0.51
C TYR A 20 4.35 9.70 -0.55
N LEU A 21 3.21 9.50 -1.21
CA LEU A 21 3.00 8.43 -2.19
C LEU A 21 3.06 8.97 -3.60
N ASN A 22 3.77 8.26 -4.48
CA ASN A 22 3.77 8.52 -5.92
C ASN A 22 2.91 7.47 -6.63
N LEU A 23 1.60 7.70 -6.65
CA LEU A 23 0.62 6.70 -7.09
C LEU A 23 0.75 6.40 -8.59
N THR A 24 1.00 5.12 -8.88
CA THR A 24 0.98 4.57 -10.24
C THR A 24 -0.44 4.18 -10.62
N ASP A 25 -0.87 4.53 -11.83
CA ASP A 25 -2.20 4.18 -12.32
C ASP A 25 -2.29 2.68 -12.70
N PHE A 26 -3.47 2.10 -12.56
CA PHE A 26 -3.66 0.68 -12.83
C PHE A 26 -3.46 0.29 -14.29
N GLN A 27 -3.68 1.21 -15.24
CA GLN A 27 -3.48 0.89 -16.66
C GLN A 27 -2.00 0.65 -16.96
N SER A 28 -1.11 1.45 -16.37
CA SER A 28 0.35 1.26 -16.46
C SER A 28 0.82 -0.03 -15.78
N VAL A 29 0.19 -0.44 -14.69
CA VAL A 29 0.50 -1.73 -14.04
C VAL A 29 0.06 -2.90 -14.92
N LEU A 30 -1.17 -2.83 -15.45
CA LEU A 30 -1.76 -3.91 -16.27
C LEU A 30 -1.15 -4.02 -17.66
N SER A 31 -0.55 -2.95 -18.20
CA SER A 31 0.13 -2.99 -19.50
C SER A 31 1.44 -3.79 -19.47
N GLY A 32 2.00 -4.07 -18.29
CA GLY A 32 3.28 -4.79 -18.13
C GLY A 32 4.50 -4.00 -18.63
N THR A 33 4.37 -2.67 -18.77
CA THR A 33 5.44 -1.80 -19.30
C THR A 33 6.33 -1.20 -18.22
N LEU A 34 6.00 -1.42 -16.94
CA LEU A 34 6.80 -0.94 -15.81
C LEU A 34 8.07 -1.78 -15.68
N ASP A 35 9.15 -1.14 -15.24
CA ASP A 35 10.39 -1.83 -14.92
C ASP A 35 10.23 -2.57 -13.58
N GLU A 36 10.32 -3.90 -13.64
CA GLU A 36 10.16 -4.80 -12.49
C GLU A 36 11.21 -4.60 -11.38
N ASN A 37 12.28 -3.84 -11.64
CA ASN A 37 13.30 -3.51 -10.64
C ASN A 37 12.94 -2.30 -9.76
N PHE A 38 11.85 -1.57 -10.07
CA PHE A 38 11.41 -0.41 -9.32
C PHE A 38 10.18 -0.71 -8.46
N LEU A 39 10.13 -0.10 -7.28
CA LEU A 39 8.95 -0.12 -6.41
C LEU A 39 7.91 0.87 -6.93
N ILE A 40 6.64 0.49 -6.81
CA ILE A 40 5.49 1.33 -7.16
C ILE A 40 4.55 1.50 -5.97
N ASP A 41 3.87 2.64 -5.90
CA ASP A 41 2.77 2.85 -4.96
C ASP A 41 1.45 2.71 -5.71
N VAL A 42 0.51 1.95 -5.15
CA VAL A 42 -0.84 1.78 -5.70
C VAL A 42 -1.87 2.00 -4.61
N LEU A 43 -2.97 2.68 -4.94
CA LEU A 43 -4.09 2.91 -4.03
C LEU A 43 -5.40 2.57 -4.75
N GLY A 44 -6.21 1.73 -4.12
CA GLY A 44 -7.49 1.31 -4.68
C GLY A 44 -8.45 0.82 -3.59
N GLN A 45 -9.71 0.65 -3.97
CA GLN A 45 -10.72 0.01 -3.14
C GLN A 45 -10.58 -1.51 -3.27
N VAL A 46 -10.56 -2.23 -2.15
CA VAL A 46 -10.64 -3.68 -2.15
C VAL A 46 -12.03 -4.10 -2.61
N MET A 47 -12.08 -4.85 -3.70
CA MET A 47 -13.33 -5.35 -4.28
C MET A 47 -13.62 -6.79 -3.88
N ASP A 48 -12.56 -7.56 -3.70
CA ASP A 48 -12.61 -8.96 -3.30
C ASP A 48 -11.35 -9.29 -2.50
N CYS A 49 -11.48 -10.19 -1.54
CA CYS A 49 -10.40 -10.61 -0.67
C CYS A 49 -10.59 -12.10 -0.35
N GLY A 50 -9.67 -12.93 -0.82
CA GLY A 50 -9.68 -14.35 -0.56
C GLY A 50 -9.26 -14.71 0.86
N ASP A 51 -9.14 -16.01 1.11
CA ASP A 51 -8.63 -16.55 2.37
C ASP A 51 -7.10 -16.48 2.45
N VAL A 52 -6.58 -16.57 3.69
CA VAL A 52 -5.15 -16.71 3.92
C VAL A 52 -4.73 -18.17 3.77
N GLU A 53 -3.89 -18.43 2.78
CA GLU A 53 -3.35 -19.76 2.49
C GLU A 53 -1.96 -19.94 3.08
N ASN A 54 -1.62 -21.17 3.49
CA ASN A 54 -0.23 -21.54 3.79
C ASN A 54 0.38 -22.18 2.54
N ILE A 55 1.39 -21.54 1.94
CA ILE A 55 2.10 -22.02 0.76
C ILE A 55 3.49 -22.54 1.12
N GLN A 56 3.94 -23.55 0.40
CA GLN A 56 5.28 -24.10 0.49
C GLN A 56 6.16 -23.46 -0.59
N CYS A 57 7.19 -22.72 -0.20
CA CYS A 57 8.14 -22.12 -1.13
C CYS A 57 9.32 -23.05 -1.40
N THR A 58 10.01 -22.81 -2.53
CA THR A 58 11.30 -23.41 -2.86
C THR A 58 12.28 -23.22 -1.69
N GLY A 59 12.99 -24.30 -1.33
CA GLY A 59 13.88 -24.30 -0.16
C GLY A 59 13.20 -24.58 1.18
N GLY A 60 11.98 -25.12 1.17
CA GLY A 60 11.36 -25.71 2.37
C GLY A 60 10.70 -24.71 3.33
N LYS A 61 10.75 -23.40 3.04
CA LYS A 61 10.11 -22.37 3.88
C LYS A 61 8.61 -22.27 3.59
N GLN A 62 7.78 -22.34 4.64
CA GLN A 62 6.37 -22.01 4.53
C GLN A 62 6.12 -20.50 4.63
N ARG A 63 5.10 -20.03 3.92
CA ARG A 63 4.66 -18.63 3.89
C ARG A 63 3.14 -18.56 3.93
N LYS A 64 2.60 -17.44 4.39
CA LYS A 64 1.19 -17.09 4.24
C LYS A 64 1.00 -16.29 2.97
N LYS A 65 0.00 -16.63 2.16
CA LYS A 65 -0.40 -15.93 0.94
C LYS A 65 -1.83 -15.42 1.11
N LEU A 66 -2.10 -14.22 0.61
CA LEU A 66 -3.43 -13.64 0.52
C LEU A 66 -3.55 -13.01 -0.87
N GLU A 67 -4.62 -13.34 -1.58
CA GLU A 67 -4.96 -12.69 -2.85
C GLU A 67 -6.16 -11.78 -2.65
N PHE A 68 -6.11 -10.60 -3.27
CA PHE A 68 -7.19 -9.63 -3.24
C PHE A 68 -7.21 -8.83 -4.54
N THR A 69 -8.38 -8.30 -4.88
CA THR A 69 -8.59 -7.48 -6.07
C THR A 69 -8.79 -6.02 -5.67
N LEU A 70 -8.03 -5.12 -6.31
CA LEU A 70 -8.21 -3.68 -6.16
C LEU A 70 -8.91 -3.09 -7.39
N SER A 71 -9.85 -2.16 -7.16
CA SER A 71 -10.37 -1.27 -8.19
C SER A 71 -9.89 0.15 -7.99
N ASN A 72 -9.65 0.86 -9.10
CA ASN A 72 -9.22 2.25 -9.06
C ASN A 72 -10.30 3.10 -8.39
N ILE A 73 -9.89 3.95 -7.45
CA ILE A 73 -10.76 4.93 -6.82
C ILE A 73 -10.56 6.27 -7.51
N LYS A 74 -11.63 6.92 -7.96
CA LYS A 74 -11.53 8.32 -8.41
C LYS A 74 -11.05 9.16 -7.22
N LEU A 75 -9.81 9.64 -7.25
CA LEU A 75 -9.17 10.41 -6.17
C LEU A 75 -10.04 11.59 -5.68
N ALA A 76 -10.86 12.19 -6.55
CA ALA A 76 -11.83 13.22 -6.18
C ALA A 76 -12.83 12.79 -5.08
N VAL A 77 -13.12 11.49 -4.96
CA VAL A 77 -14.05 10.94 -3.96
C VAL A 77 -13.41 10.88 -2.57
N ILE A 78 -12.09 10.66 -2.46
CA ILE A 78 -11.39 10.55 -1.16
C ILE A 78 -11.33 11.92 -0.47
N TYR A 79 -10.95 12.97 -1.20
CA TYR A 79 -10.95 14.34 -0.66
C TYR A 79 -12.35 14.79 -0.22
N SER A 80 -13.38 14.42 -0.98
CA SER A 80 -14.78 14.75 -0.64
C SER A 80 -15.24 14.01 0.62
N LYS A 81 -14.94 12.71 0.76
CA LYS A 81 -15.27 11.96 1.99
C LYS A 81 -14.49 12.40 3.22
N LYS A 82 -13.22 12.83 3.07
CA LYS A 82 -12.42 13.36 4.19
C LYS A 82 -13.07 14.62 4.78
N ASN A 83 -13.78 15.41 3.97
CA ASN A 83 -14.53 16.60 4.42
C ASN A 83 -15.92 16.30 5.00
N GLU A 84 -16.52 15.15 4.67
CA GLU A 84 -17.82 14.74 5.23
C GLU A 84 -17.70 14.09 6.61
N PHE A 85 -16.55 13.50 6.95
CA PHE A 85 -16.31 12.87 8.25
C PHE A 85 -15.85 13.84 9.36
N THR A 86 -15.62 15.11 9.02
CA THR A 86 -15.20 16.19 9.95
C THR A 86 -16.34 17.13 10.35
N ARG A 87 -17.61 16.75 10.11
CA ARG A 87 -18.79 17.49 10.56
C ARG A 87 -19.62 16.71 11.56
#